data_AF-A0A2H0BFF3-F1
#
_entry.id   AF-A0A2H0BFF3-F1
#
_cell.length_a   1.000
_cell.length_b   1.000
_cell.length_c   1.000
_cell.angle_alpha   90.00
_cell.angle_beta   90.00
_cell.angle_gamma   90.00
#
_symmetry.space_group_name_H-M   'P 1'
#
loop_
_entity.id
_entity.type
_entity.pdbx_description
1 polymer ?
#
loop_
_entity_poly.entity_id
_entity_poly.type
_entity_poly.pdbx_seq_one_letter_code
_entity_poly.pdbx_strand_id
1 'polypeptide(L)'
;MSQLKESIQEPVTPKIALVHDDFVQWGGAERVMAAIAHEFPGAPIFTSMVTSDVIKKTGIDATRFRTSILDKLPAKAFINKVLFYLYPLVFEQFDFSDFDIVFSTSTRFAHGIVTKPTTKHISYIHSPFRGFWEPRMYFGSGRLGTMLRRLLLPILSTMRQSDYIAGQRADVVYGNSSIVVKRINKYHRRDAEVLFPFVDFERFNGEEKPSFDLPDNYMVVMSRLVEWKRIDVAIDACQELNIPLVIIGTGAAYKKLASRATGSTIMAGYLTDKEASYVLRHSVALLHPQYEDFGMTIIEANACGIPVVAYNKGGARDTVISNETGILFESQTADDLKVALKRVPEISWDKTKLVNHAKGFSREVFVDRLHSICNET
;
A
#
# COMPACT_ATOMS: atom_id res chain seq x y z
N MET A 1 54.23 21.68 25.53
CA MET A 1 53.76 20.49 24.78
C MET A 1 52.73 19.75 25.62
N SER A 2 51.50 20.28 25.65
CA SER A 2 50.36 19.65 26.30
C SER A 2 49.60 18.89 25.22
N GLN A 3 49.68 17.55 25.25
CA GLN A 3 48.99 16.67 24.32
C GLN A 3 47.48 16.79 24.51
N LEU A 4 46.80 17.48 23.58
CA LEU A 4 45.38 17.23 23.32
C LEU A 4 45.28 15.83 22.72
N LYS A 5 44.89 14.85 23.54
CA LYS A 5 44.32 13.61 23.05
C LYS A 5 42.94 13.95 22.52
N GLU A 6 42.81 14.10 21.20
CA GLU A 6 41.54 13.94 20.53
C GLU A 6 41.01 12.55 20.87
N SER A 7 40.04 12.50 21.79
CA SER A 7 39.23 11.31 21.98
C SER A 7 38.42 11.15 20.70
N ILE A 8 38.84 10.19 19.87
CA ILE A 8 38.02 9.69 18.75
C ILE A 8 36.76 9.14 19.41
N GLN A 9 35.69 9.92 19.38
CA GLN A 9 34.39 9.54 19.87
C GLN A 9 33.92 8.41 18.94
N GLU A 10 33.72 7.20 19.47
CA GLU A 10 33.13 6.11 18.68
C GLU A 10 31.84 6.61 18.04
N PRO A 11 31.55 6.24 16.77
CA PRO A 11 30.35 6.71 16.09
C PRO A 11 29.12 6.29 16.90
N VAL A 12 28.47 7.28 17.53
CA VAL A 12 27.25 7.04 18.30
C VAL A 12 26.19 6.59 17.31
N THR A 13 25.74 5.34 17.45
CA THR A 13 24.65 4.83 16.62
C THR A 13 23.39 5.67 16.93
N PRO A 14 22.76 6.31 15.93
CA PRO A 14 21.62 7.17 16.17
C PRO A 14 20.47 6.37 16.78
N LYS A 15 19.79 6.96 17.76
CA LYS A 15 18.63 6.35 18.42
C LYS A 15 17.38 6.62 17.60
N ILE A 16 16.84 5.54 17.02
CA ILE A 16 15.73 5.59 16.06
C ILE A 16 14.40 5.22 16.73
N ALA A 17 13.35 5.99 16.46
CA ALA A 17 11.96 5.62 16.71
C ALA A 17 11.21 5.39 15.39
N LEU A 18 10.26 4.47 15.41
CA LEU A 18 9.40 4.16 14.27
C LEU A 18 7.95 4.54 14.57
N VAL A 19 7.23 5.05 13.60
CA VAL A 19 5.82 5.45 13.76
C VAL A 19 4.95 4.90 12.64
N HIS A 20 3.80 4.33 12.97
CA HIS A 20 2.82 3.81 12.01
C HIS A 20 1.39 4.08 12.45
N ASP A 21 0.47 4.26 11.51
CA ASP A 21 -0.93 4.65 11.79
C ASP A 21 -1.61 3.70 12.80
N ASP A 22 -1.74 2.43 12.44
CA ASP A 22 -2.39 1.41 13.24
C ASP A 22 -2.00 0.00 12.76
N PHE A 23 -2.13 -0.99 13.64
CA PHE A 23 -1.98 -2.41 13.32
C PHE A 23 -3.30 -3.16 13.58
N VAL A 24 -4.41 -2.65 13.04
CA VAL A 24 -5.72 -3.29 13.14
C VAL A 24 -6.12 -4.06 11.88
N GLN A 25 -5.33 -3.96 10.81
CA GLN A 25 -5.47 -4.71 9.57
C GLN A 25 -4.08 -5.12 9.05
N TRP A 26 -4.05 -6.09 8.12
CA TRP A 26 -2.81 -6.50 7.46
C TRP A 26 -2.87 -6.19 5.97
N GLY A 27 -1.97 -5.33 5.50
CA GLY A 27 -1.88 -4.87 4.13
C GLY A 27 -0.47 -4.41 3.75
N GLY A 28 -0.37 -3.67 2.64
CA GLY A 28 0.91 -3.22 2.12
C GLY A 28 1.64 -2.24 3.04
N ALA A 29 0.90 -1.34 3.70
CA ALA A 29 1.52 -0.35 4.59
C ALA A 29 2.14 -1.00 5.83
N GLU A 30 1.44 -1.98 6.42
CA GLU A 30 1.93 -2.71 7.58
C GLU A 30 3.10 -3.63 7.22
N ARG A 31 3.13 -4.18 5.99
CA ARG A 31 4.28 -4.94 5.46
C ARG A 31 5.52 -4.05 5.25
N VAL A 32 5.34 -2.85 4.70
CA VAL A 32 6.41 -1.85 4.57
C VAL A 32 6.97 -1.49 5.93
N MET A 33 6.09 -1.17 6.89
CA MET A 33 6.50 -0.91 8.27
C MET A 33 7.22 -2.10 8.88
N ALA A 34 6.72 -3.33 8.70
CA ALA A 34 7.38 -4.51 9.24
C ALA A 34 8.81 -4.69 8.70
N ALA A 35 9.02 -4.49 7.39
CA ALA A 35 10.37 -4.56 6.82
C ALA A 35 11.30 -3.50 7.41
N ILE A 36 10.85 -2.24 7.52
CA ILE A 36 11.61 -1.15 8.16
C ILE A 36 11.98 -1.54 9.60
N ALA A 37 11.03 -2.08 10.37
CA ALA A 37 11.26 -2.45 11.76
C ALA A 37 12.25 -3.60 11.96
N HIS A 38 12.41 -4.47 10.96
CA HIS A 38 13.42 -5.54 10.95
C HIS A 38 14.82 -5.00 10.69
N GLU A 39 14.97 -3.91 9.93
CA GLU A 39 16.26 -3.24 9.70
C GLU A 39 16.77 -2.46 10.92
N PHE A 40 15.87 -2.06 11.82
CA PHE A 40 16.20 -1.35 13.05
C PHE A 40 15.82 -2.18 14.28
N PRO A 41 16.55 -3.28 14.57
CA PRO A 41 16.28 -4.11 15.73
C PRO A 41 16.45 -3.30 17.01
N GLY A 42 15.40 -3.24 17.84
CA GLY A 42 15.39 -2.49 19.09
C GLY A 42 14.70 -1.11 19.02
N ALA A 43 14.46 -0.57 17.82
CA ALA A 43 13.70 0.67 17.69
C ALA A 43 12.24 0.47 18.17
N PRO A 44 11.71 1.30 19.08
CA PRO A 44 10.31 1.23 19.49
C PRO A 44 9.38 1.67 18.36
N ILE A 45 8.18 1.09 18.32
CA ILE A 45 7.17 1.36 17.29
C ILE A 45 5.97 2.06 17.95
N PHE A 46 5.80 3.34 17.66
CA PHE A 46 4.68 4.15 18.11
C PHE A 46 3.50 4.02 17.15
N THR A 47 2.31 3.75 17.69
CA THR A 47 1.13 3.54 16.86
C THR A 47 -0.15 3.81 17.63
N SER A 48 -1.25 4.12 16.93
CA SER A 48 -2.51 4.43 17.61
C SER A 48 -3.07 3.20 18.34
N MET A 49 -3.10 2.04 17.70
CA MET A 49 -3.68 0.81 18.23
C MET A 49 -3.18 -0.44 17.49
N VAL A 50 -3.23 -1.59 18.17
CA VAL A 50 -2.75 -2.89 17.68
C VAL A 50 -3.76 -4.00 17.95
N THR A 51 -3.73 -5.03 17.10
CA THR A 51 -4.42 -6.31 17.34
C THR A 51 -3.39 -7.44 17.40
N SER A 52 -3.64 -8.44 18.26
CA SER A 52 -2.70 -9.55 18.46
C SER A 52 -2.46 -10.37 17.19
N ASP A 53 -3.47 -10.53 16.34
CA ASP A 53 -3.36 -11.22 15.05
C ASP A 53 -2.40 -10.49 14.09
N VAL A 54 -2.51 -9.16 14.01
CA VAL A 54 -1.66 -8.35 13.13
C VAL A 54 -0.22 -8.26 13.66
N ILE A 55 -0.02 -8.13 14.98
CA ILE A 55 1.32 -8.19 15.57
C ILE A 55 2.00 -9.51 15.21
N LYS A 56 1.30 -10.65 15.35
CA LYS A 56 1.86 -11.96 15.00
C LYS A 56 2.33 -12.03 13.55
N LYS A 57 1.57 -11.45 12.61
CA LYS A 57 1.91 -11.41 11.19
C LYS A 57 3.15 -10.56 10.89
N THR A 58 3.47 -9.59 11.74
CA THR A 58 4.67 -8.75 11.57
C THR A 58 5.97 -9.50 11.90
N GLY A 59 5.89 -10.53 12.75
CA GLY A 59 7.06 -11.19 13.32
C GLY A 59 7.87 -10.32 14.31
N ILE A 60 7.30 -9.20 14.76
CA ILE A 60 7.94 -8.26 15.67
C ILE A 60 7.50 -8.55 17.11
N ASP A 61 8.44 -8.45 18.05
CA ASP A 61 8.14 -8.55 19.47
C ASP A 61 7.11 -7.48 19.89
N ALA A 62 6.02 -7.93 20.50
CA ALA A 62 4.96 -7.09 21.05
C ALA A 62 5.49 -6.05 22.05
N THR A 63 6.59 -6.33 22.76
CA THR A 63 7.21 -5.40 23.71
C THR A 63 7.79 -4.15 23.06
N ARG A 64 8.00 -4.13 21.73
CA ARG A 64 8.46 -2.95 20.97
C ARG A 64 7.36 -1.92 20.72
N PHE A 65 6.09 -2.32 20.79
CA PHE A 65 4.98 -1.44 20.46
C PHE A 65 4.69 -0.47 21.62
N ARG A 66 4.50 0.80 21.28
CA ARG A 66 4.11 1.90 22.17
C ARG A 66 2.78 2.44 21.65
N THR A 67 1.69 2.04 22.29
CA THR A 67 0.35 2.34 21.79
C THR A 67 -0.27 3.56 22.47
N SER A 68 -1.22 4.20 21.80
CA SER A 68 -1.99 5.30 22.40
C SER A 68 -3.04 4.81 23.41
N ILE A 69 -3.74 5.76 24.04
CA ILE A 69 -4.88 5.46 24.92
C ILE A 69 -6.04 4.77 24.16
N LEU A 70 -6.15 4.97 22.85
CA LEU A 70 -7.18 4.34 22.04
C LEU A 70 -7.04 2.81 22.02
N ASP A 71 -5.84 2.29 22.24
CA ASP A 71 -5.60 0.84 22.25
C ASP A 71 -6.36 0.09 23.37
N LYS A 72 -6.77 0.81 24.42
CA LYS A 72 -7.57 0.24 25.51
C LYS A 72 -9.04 0.04 25.13
N LEU A 73 -9.49 0.58 24.00
CA LEU A 73 -10.89 0.52 23.60
C LEU A 73 -11.24 -0.83 22.92
N PRO A 74 -12.44 -1.38 23.18
CA PRO A 74 -12.91 -2.57 22.49
C PRO A 74 -13.22 -2.28 21.02
N ALA A 75 -13.37 -3.32 20.19
CA ALA A 75 -13.75 -3.16 18.77
C ALA A 75 -12.86 -2.18 17.96
N LYS A 76 -11.53 -2.26 18.17
CA LYS A 76 -10.50 -1.37 17.59
C LYS A 76 -10.70 -1.09 16.10
N ALA A 77 -11.01 -2.11 15.29
CA ALA A 77 -11.21 -1.96 13.85
C ALA A 77 -12.38 -1.03 13.47
N PHE A 78 -13.44 -0.98 14.28
CA PHE A 78 -14.57 -0.07 14.10
C PHE A 78 -14.22 1.33 14.59
N ILE A 79 -13.66 1.42 15.80
CA ILE A 79 -13.29 2.68 16.45
C ILE A 79 -12.25 3.46 15.62
N ASN A 80 -11.28 2.76 15.03
CA ASN A 80 -10.26 3.34 14.14
C ASN A 80 -10.85 4.08 12.93
N LYS A 81 -12.09 3.75 12.55
CA LYS A 81 -12.79 4.42 11.45
C LYS A 81 -13.64 5.59 11.94
N VAL A 82 -14.27 5.47 13.11
CA VAL A 82 -15.23 6.46 13.61
C VAL A 82 -14.56 7.62 14.33
N LEU A 83 -13.52 7.36 15.13
CA LEU A 83 -12.84 8.39 15.93
C LEU A 83 -11.74 9.13 15.15
N PHE A 84 -11.74 9.06 13.81
CA PHE A 84 -10.68 9.60 12.97
C PHE A 84 -10.37 11.09 13.22
N TYR A 85 -11.33 11.86 13.73
CA TYR A 85 -11.16 13.28 14.04
C TYR A 85 -10.31 13.55 15.30
N LEU A 86 -10.10 12.54 16.14
CA LEU A 86 -9.24 12.62 17.33
C LEU A 86 -7.79 12.23 17.05
N TYR A 87 -7.52 11.63 15.90
CA TYR A 87 -6.20 11.07 15.59
C TYR A 87 -5.05 12.09 15.54
N PRO A 88 -5.25 13.37 15.14
CA PRO A 88 -4.19 14.37 15.30
C PRO A 88 -3.68 14.44 16.74
N LEU A 89 -4.58 14.51 17.73
CA LEU A 89 -4.22 14.54 19.14
C LEU A 89 -3.54 13.25 19.60
N VAL A 90 -3.97 12.12 19.05
CA VAL A 90 -3.40 10.79 19.37
C VAL A 90 -1.95 10.68 18.96
N PHE A 91 -1.54 11.29 17.85
CA PHE A 91 -0.15 11.26 17.40
C PHE A 91 0.69 12.39 18.02
N GLU A 92 0.09 13.54 18.28
CA GLU A 92 0.76 14.67 18.96
C GLU A 92 1.10 14.37 20.43
N GLN A 93 0.44 13.40 21.06
CA GLN A 93 0.73 13.04 22.46
C GLN A 93 2.05 12.29 22.66
N PHE A 94 2.62 11.69 21.60
CA PHE A 94 3.80 10.85 21.73
C PHE A 94 5.06 11.71 21.90
N ASP A 95 5.96 11.29 22.79
CA ASP A 95 7.21 12.00 23.07
C ASP A 95 8.37 11.36 22.32
N PHE A 96 9.03 12.16 21.49
CA PHE A 96 10.20 11.76 20.69
C PHE A 96 11.48 12.46 21.15
N SER A 97 11.48 13.08 22.33
CA SER A 97 12.59 13.87 22.88
C SER A 97 13.93 13.15 22.96
N ASP A 98 13.92 11.83 23.15
CA ASP A 98 15.12 11.01 23.37
C ASP A 98 15.58 10.29 22.10
N PHE A 99 15.14 10.71 20.92
CA PHE A 99 15.47 10.09 19.64
C PHE A 99 16.16 11.10 18.72
N ASP A 100 17.17 10.62 18.00
CA ASP A 100 17.89 11.40 17.00
C ASP A 100 17.10 11.41 15.68
N ILE A 101 16.48 10.28 15.35
CA ILE A 101 15.71 10.08 14.13
C ILE A 101 14.35 9.46 14.44
N VAL A 102 13.29 9.99 13.82
CA VAL A 102 11.97 9.37 13.81
C VAL A 102 11.57 9.06 12.37
N PHE A 103 11.34 7.78 12.08
CA PHE A 103 10.85 7.33 10.77
C PHE A 103 9.36 7.00 10.86
N SER A 104 8.53 7.77 10.19
CA SER A 104 7.08 7.56 10.15
C SER A 104 6.62 6.96 8.82
N THR A 105 5.70 6.01 8.88
CA THR A 105 4.98 5.47 7.71
C THR A 105 3.50 5.82 7.85
N SER A 106 2.95 6.55 6.89
CA SER A 106 1.61 7.16 7.03
C SER A 106 0.75 6.98 5.79
N THR A 107 -0.43 6.41 6.02
CA THR A 107 -1.62 6.45 5.16
C THR A 107 -2.65 7.47 5.67
N ARG A 108 -2.56 7.89 6.95
CA ARG A 108 -3.56 8.79 7.57
C ARG A 108 -2.96 9.88 8.46
N PHE A 109 -2.30 9.55 9.55
CA PHE A 109 -2.01 10.48 10.65
C PHE A 109 -0.61 10.34 11.26
N ALA A 110 0.10 9.24 11.03
CA ALA A 110 1.42 8.99 11.62
C ALA A 110 2.49 10.02 11.24
N HIS A 111 2.31 10.72 10.11
CA HIS A 111 3.17 11.83 9.71
C HIS A 111 2.95 13.11 10.54
N GLY A 112 1.90 13.16 11.38
CA GLY A 112 1.54 14.30 12.21
C GLY A 112 2.16 14.31 13.60
N ILE A 113 3.22 13.54 13.85
CA ILE A 113 3.96 13.62 15.12
C ILE A 113 4.62 14.99 15.30
N VAL A 114 5.05 15.28 16.53
CA VAL A 114 5.79 16.49 16.87
C VAL A 114 7.17 16.07 17.37
N THR A 115 8.22 16.59 16.73
CA THR A 115 9.61 16.36 17.11
C THR A 115 10.28 17.66 17.57
N LYS A 116 11.40 17.54 18.27
CA LYS A 116 12.24 18.70 18.63
C LYS A 116 13.10 19.11 17.43
N PRO A 117 13.61 20.36 17.38
CA PRO A 117 14.48 20.82 16.29
C PRO A 117 15.74 19.98 16.06
N THR A 118 16.20 19.23 17.07
CA THR A 118 17.36 18.34 17.00
C THR A 118 17.02 16.92 16.54
N THR A 119 15.74 16.57 16.45
CA THR A 119 15.27 15.24 16.07
C THR A 119 14.81 15.28 14.62
N LYS A 120 15.50 14.54 13.75
CA LYS A 120 15.14 14.47 12.34
C LYS A 120 13.91 13.60 12.12
N HIS A 121 12.89 14.15 11.50
CA HIS A 121 11.67 13.44 11.13
C HIS A 121 11.65 13.11 9.64
N ILE A 122 11.71 11.82 9.33
CA ILE A 122 11.60 11.27 7.99
C ILE A 122 10.20 10.65 7.83
N SER A 123 9.45 11.09 6.81
CA SER A 123 8.07 10.68 6.61
C SER A 123 7.85 9.98 5.28
N TYR A 124 7.51 8.70 5.34
CA TYR A 124 7.07 7.88 4.22
C TYR A 124 5.54 7.90 4.12
N ILE A 125 5.02 8.69 3.20
CA ILE A 125 3.58 8.87 2.97
C ILE A 125 3.12 7.92 1.86
N HIS A 126 2.34 6.90 2.22
CA HIS A 126 1.72 5.99 1.26
C HIS A 126 0.68 6.70 0.38
N SER A 127 0.00 7.71 0.92
CA SER A 127 -0.91 8.62 0.22
C SER A 127 -1.38 9.66 1.23
N PRO A 128 -1.48 10.96 0.89
CA PRO A 128 -2.30 11.88 1.67
C PRO A 128 -3.72 11.31 1.80
N PHE A 129 -4.33 11.39 2.98
CA PHE A 129 -5.55 10.63 3.24
C PHE A 129 -6.69 11.02 2.29
N ARG A 130 -7.00 10.09 1.36
CA ARG A 130 -7.96 10.33 0.26
C ARG A 130 -9.37 10.68 0.76
N GLY A 131 -9.74 10.25 1.98
CA GLY A 131 -11.01 10.62 2.60
C GLY A 131 -11.15 12.13 2.82
N PHE A 132 -10.06 12.86 3.06
CA PHE A 132 -10.08 14.31 3.27
C PHE A 132 -10.07 15.08 1.95
N TRP A 133 -9.21 14.67 1.02
CA TRP A 133 -8.88 15.42 -0.20
C TRP A 133 -9.68 14.97 -1.43
N GLU A 134 -10.11 13.72 -1.47
CA GLU A 134 -10.89 13.11 -2.56
C GLU A 134 -12.18 12.44 -2.01
N PRO A 135 -13.03 13.14 -1.21
CA PRO A 135 -14.12 12.51 -0.46
C PRO A 135 -15.18 11.83 -1.33
N ARG A 136 -15.37 12.28 -2.58
CA ARG A 136 -16.29 11.61 -3.54
C ARG A 136 -15.83 10.19 -3.86
N MET A 137 -14.52 9.97 -3.97
CA MET A 137 -13.95 8.67 -4.25
C MET A 137 -14.00 7.76 -3.03
N TYR A 138 -13.85 8.34 -1.82
CA TYR A 138 -13.82 7.59 -0.57
C TYR A 138 -15.22 7.18 -0.07
N PHE A 139 -16.18 8.11 -0.02
CA PHE A 139 -17.53 7.85 0.48
C PHE A 139 -18.49 7.33 -0.61
N GLY A 140 -18.04 7.26 -1.86
CA GLY A 140 -18.84 6.87 -3.01
C GLY A 140 -19.77 7.97 -3.53
N SER A 141 -20.34 7.73 -4.71
CA SER A 141 -21.24 8.66 -5.42
C SER A 141 -22.72 8.44 -5.14
N GLY A 142 -23.09 7.39 -4.40
CA GLY A 142 -24.48 7.08 -4.06
C GLY A 142 -25.16 8.12 -3.16
N ARG A 143 -26.49 8.01 -3.01
CA ARG A 143 -27.30 8.92 -2.18
C ARG A 143 -26.83 8.96 -0.72
N LEU A 144 -26.53 7.80 -0.14
CA LEU A 144 -26.03 7.69 1.23
C LEU A 144 -24.66 8.36 1.39
N GLY A 145 -23.71 8.07 0.50
CA GLY A 145 -22.39 8.70 0.49
C GLY A 145 -22.46 10.22 0.32
N THR A 146 -23.38 10.71 -0.52
CA THR A 146 -23.62 12.14 -0.70
C THR A 146 -24.17 12.79 0.57
N MET A 147 -25.10 12.13 1.27
CA MET A 147 -25.65 12.62 2.53
C MET A 147 -24.58 12.64 3.63
N LEU A 148 -23.83 11.54 3.82
CA LEU A 148 -22.74 11.45 4.79
C LEU A 148 -21.69 12.54 4.55
N ARG A 149 -21.26 12.72 3.30
CA ARG A 149 -20.29 13.76 2.96
C ARG A 149 -20.78 15.15 3.34
N ARG A 150 -22.05 15.49 3.06
CA ARG A 150 -22.65 16.78 3.41
C ARG A 150 -22.64 17.00 4.93
N LEU A 151 -23.05 15.98 5.70
CA LEU A 151 -23.04 16.04 7.16
C LEU A 151 -21.62 16.22 7.72
N LEU A 152 -20.64 15.53 7.13
CA LEU A 152 -19.25 15.56 7.58
C LEU A 152 -18.44 16.74 7.02
N LEU A 153 -19.00 17.61 6.17
CA LEU A 153 -18.24 18.68 5.50
C LEU A 153 -17.44 19.57 6.47
N PRO A 154 -17.99 20.06 7.61
CA PRO A 154 -17.23 20.89 8.54
C PRO A 154 -16.04 20.13 9.13
N ILE A 155 -16.28 18.90 9.59
CA ILE A 155 -15.23 18.01 10.15
C ILE A 155 -14.15 17.75 9.10
N LEU A 156 -14.53 17.38 7.87
CA LEU A 156 -13.59 17.13 6.78
C LEU A 156 -12.78 18.39 6.41
N SER A 157 -13.36 19.59 6.58
CA SER A 157 -12.63 20.84 6.35
C SER A 157 -11.57 21.08 7.40
N THR A 158 -11.90 20.90 8.68
CA THR A 158 -10.93 20.97 9.77
C THR A 158 -9.84 19.92 9.62
N MET A 159 -10.22 18.68 9.25
CA MET A 159 -9.25 17.61 9.03
C MET A 159 -8.31 17.87 7.86
N ARG A 160 -8.77 18.49 6.77
CA ARG A 160 -7.88 18.94 5.68
C ARG A 160 -6.85 19.96 6.16
N GLN A 161 -7.26 20.91 7.00
CA GLN A 161 -6.33 21.90 7.57
C GLN A 161 -5.32 21.24 8.51
N SER A 162 -5.78 20.35 9.38
CA SER A 162 -4.91 19.58 10.28
C SER A 162 -3.92 18.71 9.51
N ASP A 163 -4.36 17.98 8.48
CA ASP A 163 -3.51 17.15 7.62
C ASP A 163 -2.49 17.99 6.83
N TYR A 164 -2.90 19.18 6.35
CA TYR A 164 -1.97 20.12 5.72
C TYR A 164 -0.86 20.59 6.68
N ILE A 165 -1.23 20.97 7.91
CA ILE A 165 -0.28 21.41 8.95
C ILE A 165 0.65 20.26 9.36
N ALA A 166 0.09 19.07 9.58
CA ALA A 166 0.85 17.86 9.88
C ALA A 166 1.86 17.54 8.78
N GLY A 167 1.46 17.67 7.51
CA GLY A 167 2.34 17.50 6.36
C GLY A 167 3.55 18.43 6.32
N GLN A 168 3.54 19.54 7.07
CA GLN A 168 4.68 20.47 7.14
C GLN A 168 5.77 20.05 8.14
N ARG A 169 5.48 19.09 9.04
CA ARG A 169 6.31 18.81 10.21
C ARG A 169 7.56 17.98 9.91
N ALA A 170 7.47 17.11 8.90
CA ALA A 170 8.59 16.26 8.52
C ALA A 170 9.68 17.05 7.79
N ASP A 171 10.93 16.80 8.17
CA ASP A 171 12.11 17.38 7.52
C ASP A 171 12.25 16.86 6.09
N VAL A 172 12.07 15.55 5.92
CA VAL A 172 12.15 14.85 4.63
C VAL A 172 10.88 14.03 4.39
N VAL A 173 10.37 14.10 3.16
CA VAL A 173 9.13 13.42 2.77
C VAL A 173 9.36 12.52 1.57
N TYR A 174 8.92 11.27 1.69
CA TYR A 174 8.90 10.29 0.62
C TYR A 174 7.47 9.88 0.28
N GLY A 175 7.17 9.74 -1.00
CA GLY A 175 5.95 9.14 -1.51
C GLY A 175 6.22 7.76 -2.11
N ASN A 176 5.25 6.85 -2.02
CA ASN A 176 5.41 5.49 -2.55
C ASN A 176 5.39 5.37 -4.09
N SER A 177 5.06 6.44 -4.80
CA SER A 177 4.81 6.47 -6.25
C SER A 177 4.83 7.91 -6.76
N SER A 178 4.96 8.08 -8.07
CA SER A 178 4.99 9.42 -8.69
C SER A 178 3.65 10.14 -8.53
N ILE A 179 2.53 9.41 -8.56
CA ILE A 179 1.20 10.00 -8.33
C ILE A 179 1.02 10.46 -6.89
N VAL A 180 1.57 9.73 -5.92
CA VAL A 180 1.51 10.12 -4.51
C VAL A 180 2.39 11.32 -4.25
N VAL A 181 3.59 11.39 -4.82
CA VAL A 181 4.42 12.61 -4.78
C VAL A 181 3.66 13.81 -5.36
N LYS A 182 2.96 13.66 -6.49
CA LYS A 182 2.10 14.72 -7.03
C LYS A 182 0.99 15.13 -6.07
N ARG A 183 0.39 14.20 -5.33
CA ARG A 183 -0.62 14.51 -4.31
C ARG A 183 -0.03 15.22 -3.09
N ILE A 184 1.13 14.80 -2.60
CA ILE A 184 1.84 15.47 -1.50
C ILE A 184 2.12 16.93 -1.90
N ASN A 185 2.71 17.15 -3.08
CA ASN A 185 2.92 18.49 -3.64
C ASN A 185 1.63 19.30 -3.75
N LYS A 186 0.52 18.68 -4.18
CA LYS A 186 -0.76 19.37 -4.37
C LYS A 186 -1.46 19.72 -3.06
N TYR A 187 -1.52 18.78 -2.12
CA TYR A 187 -2.33 18.87 -0.91
C TYR A 187 -1.55 19.38 0.29
N HIS A 188 -0.32 18.89 0.47
CA HIS A 188 0.57 19.31 1.55
C HIS A 188 1.51 20.44 1.13
N ARG A 189 1.64 20.77 -0.16
CA ARG A 189 2.56 21.84 -0.63
C ARG A 189 4.02 21.62 -0.21
N ARG A 190 4.43 20.36 -0.19
CA ARG A 190 5.78 19.93 0.16
C ARG A 190 6.41 19.18 -1.01
N ASP A 191 7.70 19.43 -1.19
CA ASP A 191 8.53 18.60 -2.05
C ASP A 191 8.66 17.21 -1.40
N ALA A 192 8.63 16.19 -2.24
CA ALA A 192 8.76 14.80 -1.81
C ALA A 192 9.43 13.99 -2.91
N GLU A 193 10.21 13.00 -2.48
CA GLU A 193 10.88 12.07 -3.39
C GLU A 193 10.13 10.75 -3.48
N VAL A 194 10.32 10.01 -4.57
CA VAL A 194 9.76 8.68 -4.69
C VAL A 194 10.67 7.67 -4.00
N LEU A 195 10.11 6.94 -3.05
CA LEU A 195 10.68 5.70 -2.52
C LEU A 195 9.67 4.58 -2.75
N PHE A 196 9.89 3.78 -3.79
CA PHE A 196 8.98 2.68 -4.11
C PHE A 196 8.95 1.66 -2.96
N PRO A 197 7.77 1.13 -2.59
CA PRO A 197 7.70 0.04 -1.63
C PRO A 197 8.25 -1.24 -2.26
N PHE A 198 8.61 -2.21 -1.44
CA PHE A 198 9.09 -3.50 -1.92
C PHE A 198 7.96 -4.48 -2.20
N VAL A 199 8.26 -5.48 -3.02
CA VAL A 199 7.51 -6.72 -3.15
C VAL A 199 8.30 -7.87 -2.54
N ASP A 200 7.60 -8.70 -1.77
CA ASP A 200 8.15 -9.90 -1.15
C ASP A 200 8.12 -11.05 -2.16
N PHE A 201 9.28 -11.41 -2.70
CA PHE A 201 9.42 -12.46 -3.72
C PHE A 201 9.14 -13.85 -3.14
N GLU A 202 9.49 -14.08 -1.87
CA GLU A 202 9.30 -15.38 -1.21
C GLU A 202 7.83 -15.74 -1.03
N ARG A 203 6.98 -14.72 -0.92
CA ARG A 203 5.53 -14.87 -0.85
C ARG A 203 4.95 -15.56 -2.08
N PHE A 204 5.61 -15.45 -3.23
CA PHE A 204 5.11 -15.93 -4.51
C PHE A 204 5.87 -17.16 -5.06
N ASN A 205 6.55 -17.90 -4.19
CA ASN A 205 7.21 -19.17 -4.49
C ASN A 205 6.38 -20.41 -4.12
N GLY A 206 5.07 -20.24 -3.85
CA GLY A 206 4.20 -21.34 -3.40
C GLY A 206 3.77 -22.28 -4.52
N GLU A 207 3.75 -23.59 -4.22
CA GLU A 207 3.22 -24.64 -5.11
C GLU A 207 1.90 -25.28 -4.59
N GLU A 208 1.32 -24.71 -3.53
CA GLU A 208 0.11 -25.24 -2.91
C GLU A 208 -1.11 -24.98 -3.80
N LYS A 209 -1.77 -26.06 -4.24
CA LYS A 209 -2.94 -25.97 -5.12
C LYS A 209 -4.18 -25.51 -4.34
N PRO A 210 -5.03 -24.64 -4.92
CA PRO A 210 -6.31 -24.30 -4.30
C PRO A 210 -7.26 -25.50 -4.31
N SER A 211 -8.29 -25.44 -3.47
CA SER A 211 -9.33 -26.48 -3.33
C SER A 211 -10.35 -26.56 -4.49
N PHE A 212 -10.09 -25.88 -5.61
CA PHE A 212 -10.95 -25.84 -6.78
C PHE A 212 -10.14 -25.98 -8.07
N ASP A 213 -10.78 -26.48 -9.12
CA ASP A 213 -10.15 -26.64 -10.43
C ASP A 213 -9.98 -25.30 -11.14
N LEU A 214 -8.80 -25.11 -11.73
CA LEU A 214 -8.48 -23.91 -12.49
C LEU A 214 -8.86 -24.12 -13.96
N PRO A 215 -9.52 -23.14 -14.59
CA PRO A 215 -9.75 -23.18 -16.03
C PRO A 215 -8.43 -23.03 -16.79
N ASP A 216 -8.37 -23.50 -18.03
CA ASP A 216 -7.24 -23.22 -18.91
C ASP A 216 -7.27 -21.75 -19.39
N ASN A 217 -6.09 -21.19 -19.68
CA ASN A 217 -5.92 -19.88 -20.32
C ASN A 217 -6.70 -18.72 -19.66
N TYR A 218 -6.77 -18.72 -18.34
CA TYR A 218 -7.55 -17.75 -17.57
C TYR A 218 -6.77 -16.48 -17.23
N MET A 219 -7.54 -15.41 -17.01
CA MET A 219 -7.03 -14.17 -16.42
C MET A 219 -7.27 -14.20 -14.91
N VAL A 220 -6.45 -13.47 -14.14
CA VAL A 220 -6.61 -13.40 -12.69
C VAL A 220 -6.75 -11.96 -12.20
N VAL A 221 -7.58 -11.74 -11.20
CA VAL A 221 -7.64 -10.50 -10.42
C VAL A 221 -7.30 -10.83 -8.97
N MET A 222 -6.37 -10.07 -8.38
CA MET A 222 -6.02 -10.17 -6.96
C MET A 222 -6.28 -8.84 -6.26
N SER A 223 -7.33 -8.74 -5.45
CA SER A 223 -7.60 -7.48 -4.72
C SER A 223 -8.57 -7.64 -3.56
N ARG A 224 -8.57 -6.67 -2.64
CA ARG A 224 -9.76 -6.47 -1.78
C ARG A 224 -10.95 -6.08 -2.65
N LEU A 225 -12.09 -6.75 -2.48
CA LEU A 225 -13.28 -6.52 -3.30
C LEU A 225 -14.10 -5.34 -2.78
N VAL A 226 -13.80 -4.15 -3.30
CA VAL A 226 -14.48 -2.88 -3.00
C VAL A 226 -14.78 -2.13 -4.29
N GLU A 227 -15.82 -1.29 -4.30
CA GLU A 227 -16.35 -0.73 -5.55
C GLU A 227 -15.35 0.07 -6.38
N TRP A 228 -14.49 0.86 -5.74
CA TRP A 228 -13.50 1.67 -6.45
C TRP A 228 -12.41 0.85 -7.13
N LYS A 229 -12.28 -0.45 -6.82
CA LYS A 229 -11.37 -1.35 -7.52
C LYS A 229 -11.83 -1.68 -8.93
N ARG A 230 -13.09 -1.40 -9.27
CA ARG A 230 -13.64 -1.59 -10.61
C ARG A 230 -13.50 -3.02 -11.14
N ILE A 231 -13.63 -4.01 -10.26
CA ILE A 231 -13.58 -5.44 -10.65
C ILE A 231 -14.77 -5.82 -11.55
N ASP A 232 -15.86 -5.05 -11.51
CA ASP A 232 -16.97 -5.10 -12.48
C ASP A 232 -16.46 -5.02 -13.93
N VAL A 233 -15.49 -4.14 -14.21
CA VAL A 233 -14.91 -3.95 -15.55
C VAL A 233 -14.21 -5.21 -16.04
N ALA A 234 -13.47 -5.89 -15.15
CA ALA A 234 -12.79 -7.14 -15.49
C ALA A 234 -13.78 -8.28 -15.75
N ILE A 235 -14.82 -8.40 -14.91
CA ILE A 235 -15.88 -9.40 -15.10
C ILE A 235 -16.55 -9.21 -16.46
N ASP A 236 -17.01 -7.99 -16.75
CA ASP A 236 -17.73 -7.68 -17.98
C ASP A 236 -16.88 -7.96 -19.22
N ALA A 237 -15.64 -7.48 -19.25
CA ALA A 237 -14.74 -7.65 -20.39
C ALA A 237 -14.43 -9.14 -20.65
N CYS A 238 -14.13 -9.91 -19.61
CA CYS A 238 -13.84 -11.33 -19.74
C CYS A 238 -15.06 -12.14 -20.19
N GLN A 239 -16.24 -11.86 -19.64
CA GLN A 239 -17.49 -12.53 -20.04
C GLN A 239 -17.85 -12.29 -21.50
N GLU A 240 -17.77 -11.04 -21.97
CA GLU A 240 -18.06 -10.70 -23.37
C GLU A 240 -17.07 -11.31 -24.37
N LEU A 241 -15.84 -11.58 -23.94
CA LEU A 241 -14.83 -12.29 -24.74
C LEU A 241 -14.81 -13.80 -24.52
N ASN A 242 -15.65 -14.33 -23.63
CA ASN A 242 -15.61 -15.73 -23.18
C ASN A 242 -14.23 -16.18 -22.67
N ILE A 243 -13.50 -15.27 -22.02
CA ILE A 243 -12.22 -15.55 -21.37
C ILE A 243 -12.48 -15.97 -19.91
N PRO A 244 -11.97 -17.12 -19.44
CA PRO A 244 -12.10 -17.51 -18.04
C PRO A 244 -11.40 -16.51 -17.11
N LEU A 245 -12.01 -16.24 -15.95
CA LEU A 245 -11.53 -15.25 -14.99
C LEU A 245 -11.55 -15.82 -13.57
N VAL A 246 -10.43 -15.74 -12.86
CA VAL A 246 -10.36 -16.11 -11.44
C VAL A 246 -10.17 -14.85 -10.59
N ILE A 247 -11.06 -14.63 -9.63
CA ILE A 247 -11.05 -13.44 -8.75
C ILE A 247 -10.68 -13.88 -7.33
N ILE A 248 -9.48 -13.49 -6.90
CA ILE A 248 -8.95 -13.73 -5.56
C ILE A 248 -9.18 -12.50 -4.70
N GLY A 249 -9.86 -12.71 -3.57
CA GLY A 249 -10.02 -11.73 -2.50
C GLY A 249 -11.44 -11.67 -1.94
N THR A 250 -11.57 -10.87 -0.87
CA THR A 250 -12.84 -10.64 -0.17
C THR A 250 -13.06 -9.14 0.05
N GLY A 251 -14.29 -8.76 0.36
CA GLY A 251 -14.62 -7.37 0.67
C GLY A 251 -16.11 -7.07 0.56
N ALA A 252 -16.46 -5.82 0.86
CA ALA A 252 -17.85 -5.36 0.91
C ALA A 252 -18.60 -5.52 -0.43
N ALA A 253 -17.88 -5.52 -1.56
CA ALA A 253 -18.46 -5.71 -2.88
C ALA A 253 -18.59 -7.18 -3.31
N TYR A 254 -18.11 -8.16 -2.52
CA TYR A 254 -18.08 -9.59 -2.91
C TYR A 254 -19.44 -10.08 -3.42
N LYS A 255 -20.52 -9.89 -2.64
CA LYS A 255 -21.86 -10.38 -3.02
C LYS A 255 -22.35 -9.79 -4.35
N LYS A 256 -22.14 -8.49 -4.56
CA LYS A 256 -22.53 -7.78 -5.79
C LYS A 256 -21.73 -8.25 -7.01
N LEU A 257 -20.43 -8.49 -6.83
CA LEU A 257 -19.56 -9.02 -7.88
C LEU A 257 -19.89 -10.48 -8.19
N ALA A 258 -20.14 -11.30 -7.16
CA ALA A 258 -20.53 -12.70 -7.32
C ALA A 258 -21.87 -12.86 -8.05
N SER A 259 -22.85 -11.97 -7.82
CA SER A 259 -24.11 -11.97 -8.58
C SER A 259 -23.94 -11.52 -10.04
N ARG A 260 -22.85 -10.81 -10.35
CA ARG A 260 -22.50 -10.36 -11.71
C ARG A 260 -21.68 -11.42 -12.45
N ALA A 261 -20.86 -12.17 -11.71
CA ALA A 261 -20.06 -13.27 -12.21
C ALA A 261 -20.96 -14.43 -12.66
N THR A 262 -20.81 -14.81 -13.92
CA THR A 262 -21.50 -15.90 -14.62
C THR A 262 -20.52 -16.57 -15.57
N GLY A 263 -20.88 -17.73 -16.10
CA GLY A 263 -20.04 -18.48 -17.04
C GLY A 263 -18.74 -18.95 -16.40
N SER A 264 -17.62 -18.70 -17.07
CA SER A 264 -16.27 -19.16 -16.67
C SER A 264 -15.58 -18.26 -15.63
N THR A 265 -16.34 -17.46 -14.87
CA THR A 265 -15.79 -16.62 -13.80
C THR A 265 -15.84 -17.35 -12.46
N ILE A 266 -14.69 -17.51 -11.79
CA ILE A 266 -14.57 -18.12 -10.47
C ILE A 266 -14.34 -17.04 -9.41
N MET A 267 -15.23 -16.98 -8.42
CA MET A 267 -15.10 -16.13 -7.24
C MET A 267 -14.37 -16.90 -6.12
N ALA A 268 -13.03 -16.96 -6.18
CA ALA A 268 -12.21 -17.80 -5.30
C ALA A 268 -12.25 -17.42 -3.81
N GLY A 269 -12.66 -16.19 -3.48
CA GLY A 269 -12.70 -15.72 -2.09
C GLY A 269 -11.28 -15.50 -1.53
N TYR A 270 -11.10 -15.74 -0.23
CA TYR A 270 -9.79 -15.60 0.40
C TYR A 270 -8.95 -16.84 0.11
N LEU A 271 -7.71 -16.63 -0.35
CA LEU A 271 -6.69 -17.65 -0.51
C LEU A 271 -5.47 -17.31 0.34
N THR A 272 -4.76 -18.33 0.80
CA THR A 272 -3.45 -18.16 1.40
C THR A 272 -2.46 -17.58 0.39
N ASP A 273 -1.34 -17.04 0.87
CA ASP A 273 -0.30 -16.50 -0.03
C ASP A 273 0.25 -17.57 -0.99
N LYS A 274 0.35 -18.83 -0.55
CA LYS A 274 0.81 -19.95 -1.37
C LYS A 274 -0.19 -20.35 -2.44
N GLU A 275 -1.48 -20.47 -2.09
CA GLU A 275 -2.54 -20.77 -3.07
C GLU A 275 -2.70 -19.63 -4.08
N ALA A 276 -2.68 -18.37 -3.61
CA ALA A 276 -2.79 -17.21 -4.49
C ALA A 276 -1.60 -17.12 -5.46
N SER A 277 -0.39 -17.45 -5.00
CA SER A 277 0.79 -17.60 -5.84
C SER A 277 0.61 -18.69 -6.90
N TYR A 278 0.12 -19.87 -6.50
CA TYR A 278 -0.16 -20.96 -7.44
C TYR A 278 -1.13 -20.51 -8.54
N VAL A 279 -2.25 -19.88 -8.17
CA VAL A 279 -3.23 -19.35 -9.14
C VAL A 279 -2.58 -18.29 -10.05
N LEU A 280 -1.83 -17.34 -9.50
CA LEU A 280 -1.19 -16.31 -10.30
C LEU A 280 -0.22 -16.92 -11.34
N ARG A 281 0.66 -17.84 -10.94
CA ARG A 281 1.68 -18.46 -11.80
C ARG A 281 1.13 -19.31 -12.94
N HIS A 282 -0.12 -19.78 -12.82
CA HIS A 282 -0.80 -20.58 -13.85
C HIS A 282 -1.78 -19.74 -14.71
N SER A 283 -1.91 -18.44 -14.44
CA SER A 283 -2.73 -17.54 -15.24
C SER A 283 -2.00 -17.05 -16.50
N VAL A 284 -2.76 -16.51 -17.46
CA VAL A 284 -2.22 -15.86 -18.67
C VAL A 284 -1.74 -14.45 -18.37
N ALA A 285 -2.54 -13.69 -17.62
CA ALA A 285 -2.21 -12.34 -17.18
C ALA A 285 -3.00 -11.95 -15.92
N LEU A 286 -2.43 -11.02 -15.14
CA LEU A 286 -3.15 -10.34 -14.08
C LEU A 286 -3.89 -9.11 -14.63
N LEU A 287 -5.18 -8.95 -14.28
CA LEU A 287 -5.93 -7.74 -14.57
C LEU A 287 -5.91 -6.81 -13.36
N HIS A 288 -5.51 -5.55 -13.61
CA HIS A 288 -5.46 -4.49 -12.61
C HIS A 288 -6.37 -3.33 -13.07
N PRO A 289 -7.70 -3.48 -12.99
CA PRO A 289 -8.62 -2.49 -13.54
C PRO A 289 -8.71 -1.22 -12.69
N GLN A 290 -8.22 -1.24 -11.46
CA GLN A 290 -8.33 -0.14 -10.49
C GLN A 290 -7.38 1.04 -10.75
N TYR A 291 -7.75 2.21 -10.23
CA TYR A 291 -6.83 3.32 -9.99
C TYR A 291 -6.24 3.18 -8.57
N GLU A 292 -4.98 2.75 -8.49
CA GLU A 292 -4.26 2.52 -7.23
C GLU A 292 -2.99 3.36 -7.12
N ASP A 293 -2.57 3.62 -5.89
CA ASP A 293 -1.45 4.51 -5.59
C ASP A 293 -0.13 3.92 -6.09
N PHE A 294 0.21 2.68 -5.70
CA PHE A 294 1.38 1.97 -6.23
C PHE A 294 1.00 0.75 -7.09
N GLY A 295 0.13 -0.12 -6.58
CA GLY A 295 -0.32 -1.31 -7.29
C GLY A 295 0.62 -2.50 -7.16
N MET A 296 0.98 -2.90 -5.93
CA MET A 296 1.93 -3.99 -5.65
C MET A 296 1.66 -5.28 -6.45
N THR A 297 0.38 -5.63 -6.66
CA THR A 297 -0.01 -6.83 -7.41
C THR A 297 0.58 -6.87 -8.81
N ILE A 298 0.84 -5.70 -9.42
CA ILE A 298 1.47 -5.60 -10.74
C ILE A 298 2.88 -6.19 -10.70
N ILE A 299 3.68 -5.75 -9.72
CA ILE A 299 5.04 -6.24 -9.53
C ILE A 299 5.04 -7.68 -9.02
N GLU A 300 4.09 -8.08 -8.17
CA GLU A 300 3.90 -9.48 -7.73
C GLU A 300 3.65 -10.42 -8.94
N ALA A 301 2.85 -10.00 -9.92
CA ALA A 301 2.64 -10.74 -11.17
C ALA A 301 3.91 -10.79 -12.02
N ASN A 302 4.59 -9.66 -12.21
CA ASN A 302 5.86 -9.64 -12.97
C ASN A 302 6.95 -10.50 -12.31
N ALA A 303 7.01 -10.55 -10.97
CA ALA A 303 7.89 -11.46 -10.21
C ALA A 303 7.58 -12.94 -10.46
N CYS A 304 6.32 -13.27 -10.77
CA CYS A 304 5.89 -14.60 -11.21
C CYS A 304 6.15 -14.88 -12.70
N GLY A 305 6.69 -13.92 -13.45
CA GLY A 305 6.82 -13.99 -14.91
C GLY A 305 5.47 -13.85 -15.64
N ILE A 306 4.48 -13.23 -15.00
CA ILE A 306 3.12 -13.05 -15.53
C ILE A 306 2.93 -11.59 -15.94
N PRO A 307 2.51 -11.31 -17.19
CA PRO A 307 2.24 -9.95 -17.64
C PRO A 307 0.97 -9.41 -17.01
N VAL A 308 0.83 -8.09 -17.04
CA VAL A 308 -0.34 -7.42 -16.48
C VAL A 308 -1.13 -6.67 -17.55
N VAL A 309 -2.44 -6.54 -17.37
CA VAL A 309 -3.27 -5.57 -18.09
C VAL A 309 -3.80 -4.57 -17.06
N ALA A 310 -3.24 -3.36 -17.06
CA ALA A 310 -3.44 -2.40 -15.99
C ALA A 310 -4.04 -1.08 -16.48
N TYR A 311 -4.85 -0.46 -15.64
CA TYR A 311 -5.41 0.86 -15.95
C TYR A 311 -4.29 1.91 -16.00
N ASN A 312 -4.24 2.71 -17.07
CA ASN A 312 -3.19 3.70 -17.33
C ASN A 312 -3.31 4.96 -16.44
N LYS A 313 -3.37 4.77 -15.12
CA LYS A 313 -3.35 5.82 -14.10
C LYS A 313 -2.71 5.30 -12.83
N GLY A 314 -2.23 6.23 -12.00
CA GLY A 314 -1.69 5.92 -10.68
C GLY A 314 -0.35 5.20 -10.79
N GLY A 315 -0.06 4.33 -9.82
CA GLY A 315 1.23 3.62 -9.73
C GLY A 315 1.47 2.61 -10.85
N ALA A 316 0.44 2.22 -11.59
CA ALA A 316 0.61 1.41 -12.81
C ALA A 316 1.52 2.09 -13.84
N ARG A 317 1.56 3.44 -13.88
CA ARG A 317 2.45 4.20 -14.76
C ARG A 317 3.91 4.17 -14.34
N ASP A 318 4.17 3.89 -13.06
CA ASP A 318 5.53 3.77 -12.54
C ASP A 318 6.07 2.34 -12.69
N THR A 319 5.18 1.36 -12.81
CA THR A 319 5.52 -0.07 -12.67
C THR A 319 5.33 -0.86 -13.96
N VAL A 320 4.53 -0.41 -14.93
CA VAL A 320 4.30 -1.15 -16.18
C VAL A 320 5.14 -0.55 -17.31
N ILE A 321 5.96 -1.40 -17.93
CA ILE A 321 6.65 -1.11 -19.19
C ILE A 321 5.80 -1.70 -20.31
N SER A 322 5.22 -0.81 -21.11
CA SER A 322 4.26 -1.17 -22.17
C SER A 322 4.85 -2.20 -23.13
N ASN A 323 4.13 -3.29 -23.36
CA ASN A 323 4.49 -4.43 -24.20
C ASN A 323 5.72 -5.25 -23.74
N GLU A 324 6.29 -4.94 -22.57
CA GLU A 324 7.39 -5.73 -21.98
C GLU A 324 6.96 -6.41 -20.69
N THR A 325 6.31 -5.68 -19.79
CA THR A 325 5.84 -6.20 -18.50
C THR A 325 4.31 -6.18 -18.36
N GLY A 326 3.64 -5.50 -19.29
CA GLY A 326 2.19 -5.49 -19.38
C GLY A 326 1.65 -4.58 -20.47
N ILE A 327 0.32 -4.47 -20.52
CA ILE A 327 -0.43 -3.57 -21.39
C ILE A 327 -1.18 -2.57 -20.52
N LEU A 328 -1.14 -1.31 -20.92
CA LEU A 328 -1.92 -0.24 -20.30
C LEU A 328 -3.19 0.03 -21.11
N PHE A 329 -4.32 0.22 -20.43
CA PHE A 329 -5.60 0.63 -21.04
C PHE A 329 -6.09 1.97 -20.43
N GLU A 330 -6.78 2.79 -21.21
CA GLU A 330 -6.98 4.21 -20.95
C GLU A 330 -8.25 4.57 -20.17
N SER A 331 -9.29 3.75 -20.24
CA SER A 331 -10.61 3.99 -19.66
C SER A 331 -11.09 2.79 -18.85
N GLN A 332 -11.59 3.01 -17.62
CA GLN A 332 -12.17 1.95 -16.77
C GLN A 332 -13.56 1.49 -17.26
N THR A 333 -13.59 0.97 -18.49
CA THR A 333 -14.75 0.42 -19.21
C THR A 333 -14.40 -0.96 -19.75
N ALA A 334 -15.41 -1.82 -19.88
CA ALA A 334 -15.22 -3.17 -20.42
C ALA A 334 -14.70 -3.12 -21.85
N ASP A 335 -15.21 -2.21 -22.68
CA ASP A 335 -14.80 -2.05 -24.08
C ASP A 335 -13.30 -1.79 -24.24
N ASP A 336 -12.74 -0.88 -23.45
CA ASP A 336 -11.32 -0.55 -23.56
C ASP A 336 -10.44 -1.68 -22.99
N LEU A 337 -10.87 -2.32 -21.89
CA LEU A 337 -10.19 -3.49 -21.36
C LEU A 337 -10.20 -4.66 -22.38
N LYS A 338 -11.30 -4.89 -23.12
CA LYS A 338 -11.36 -5.92 -24.16
C LYS A 338 -10.33 -5.67 -25.28
N VAL A 339 -10.11 -4.41 -25.67
CA VAL A 339 -9.09 -4.07 -26.67
C VAL A 339 -7.70 -4.45 -26.15
N ALA A 340 -7.39 -4.17 -24.89
CA ALA A 340 -6.13 -4.56 -24.27
C ALA A 340 -5.99 -6.09 -24.13
N LEU A 341 -7.06 -6.79 -23.72
CA LEU A 341 -7.07 -8.25 -23.57
C LEU A 341 -6.77 -8.98 -24.89
N LYS A 342 -7.30 -8.50 -26.02
CA LYS A 342 -7.05 -9.08 -27.34
C LYS A 342 -5.58 -9.02 -27.77
N ARG A 343 -4.82 -8.06 -27.24
CA ARG A 343 -3.38 -7.89 -27.52
C ARG A 343 -2.49 -8.81 -26.69
N VAL A 344 -2.98 -9.32 -25.56
CA VAL A 344 -2.21 -10.22 -24.68
C VAL A 344 -1.61 -11.42 -25.43
N PRO A 345 -2.37 -12.20 -26.23
CA PRO A 345 -1.82 -13.32 -26.99
C PRO A 345 -0.97 -12.91 -28.21
N GLU A 346 -1.02 -11.65 -28.64
CA GLU A 346 -0.23 -11.15 -29.78
C GLU A 346 1.24 -10.86 -29.38
N ILE A 347 1.52 -10.78 -28.08
CA ILE A 347 2.83 -10.46 -27.53
C ILE A 347 3.52 -11.73 -27.02
N SER A 348 4.75 -11.94 -27.45
CA SER A 348 5.63 -12.97 -26.87
C SER A 348 6.26 -12.43 -25.58
N TRP A 349 5.75 -12.87 -24.44
CA TRP A 349 6.20 -12.40 -23.12
C TRP A 349 7.50 -13.09 -22.69
N ASP A 350 8.58 -12.32 -22.59
CA ASP A 350 9.85 -12.79 -22.05
C ASP A 350 9.82 -12.81 -20.51
N LYS A 351 9.51 -13.97 -19.94
CA LYS A 351 9.44 -14.16 -18.48
C LYS A 351 10.67 -13.64 -17.74
N THR A 352 11.87 -13.73 -18.34
CA THR A 352 13.11 -13.25 -17.72
C THR A 352 13.10 -11.73 -17.58
N LYS A 353 12.61 -11.00 -18.59
CA LYS A 353 12.46 -9.54 -18.52
C LYS A 353 11.46 -9.13 -17.45
N LEU A 354 10.31 -9.82 -17.37
CA LEU A 354 9.31 -9.53 -16.34
C LEU A 354 9.87 -9.68 -14.92
N VAL A 355 10.56 -10.80 -14.67
CA VAL A 355 11.16 -11.07 -13.36
C VAL A 355 12.29 -10.09 -13.05
N ASN A 356 13.15 -9.78 -14.02
CA ASN A 356 14.24 -8.82 -13.82
C ASN A 356 13.74 -7.40 -13.58
N HIS A 357 12.66 -6.98 -14.24
CA HIS A 357 11.98 -5.72 -13.94
C HIS A 357 11.46 -5.70 -12.50
N ALA A 358 10.77 -6.77 -12.08
CA ALA A 358 10.26 -6.86 -10.72
C ALA A 358 11.37 -6.78 -9.66
N LYS A 359 12.57 -7.36 -9.92
CA LYS A 359 13.71 -7.30 -8.97
C LYS A 359 14.15 -5.88 -8.62
N GLY A 360 13.87 -4.88 -9.47
CA GLY A 360 14.07 -3.47 -9.15
C GLY A 360 13.21 -2.96 -7.98
N PHE A 361 12.24 -3.75 -7.54
CA PHE A 361 11.33 -3.49 -6.41
C PHE A 361 11.50 -4.54 -5.30
N SER A 362 12.65 -5.22 -5.24
CA SER A 362 12.91 -6.20 -4.19
C SER A 362 13.06 -5.56 -2.82
N ARG A 363 13.00 -6.39 -1.77
CA ARG A 363 13.19 -5.92 -0.39
C ARG A 363 14.59 -5.31 -0.22
N GLU A 364 15.60 -5.93 -0.82
CA GLU A 364 16.99 -5.50 -0.75
C GLU A 364 17.14 -4.09 -1.32
N VAL A 365 16.56 -3.82 -2.51
CA VAL A 365 16.61 -2.48 -3.11
C VAL A 365 15.94 -1.42 -2.22
N PHE A 366 14.80 -1.76 -1.60
CA PHE A 366 14.12 -0.85 -0.68
C PHE A 366 14.96 -0.59 0.58
N VAL A 367 15.55 -1.63 1.15
CA VAL A 367 16.38 -1.55 2.36
C VAL A 367 17.67 -0.77 2.10
N ASP A 368 18.33 -0.97 0.97
CA ASP A 368 19.52 -0.21 0.58
C ASP A 368 19.21 1.29 0.49
N ARG A 369 18.07 1.64 -0.13
CA ARG A 369 17.61 3.03 -0.19
C ARG A 369 17.25 3.57 1.19
N LEU A 370 16.60 2.79 2.04
CA LEU A 370 16.27 3.16 3.42
C LEU A 370 17.52 3.49 4.24
N HIS A 371 18.56 2.66 4.17
CA HIS A 371 19.82 2.90 4.86
C HIS A 371 20.54 4.15 4.32
N SER A 372 20.53 4.38 3.00
CA SER A 372 21.07 5.62 2.40
C SER A 372 20.39 6.86 2.98
N ILE A 373 19.06 6.84 3.07
CA ILE A 373 18.25 7.96 3.60
C ILE A 373 18.60 8.25 5.07
N CYS A 374 18.77 7.21 5.88
CA CYS A 374 19.15 7.34 7.27
C CYS A 374 20.61 7.81 7.47
N ASN A 375 21.51 7.54 6.51
CA ASN A 375 22.93 7.91 6.58
C ASN A 375 23.27 9.27 5.95
N GLU A 376 22.49 9.73 4.97
CA GLU A 376 22.58 11.09 4.37
C GLU A 376 22.07 12.20 5.33
N THR A 377 21.70 11.79 6.53
CA THR A 377 21.02 12.56 7.56
C THR A 377 21.93 12.79 8.74
#